data_AF-A0A170XLM6-F1
#
_entry.id   AF-A0A170XLM6-F1
#
_cell.length_a   1.000
_cell.length_b   1.000
_cell.length_c   1.000
_cell.angle_alpha   90.00
_cell.angle_beta   90.00
_cell.angle_gamma   90.00
#
_symmetry.space_group_name_H-M   'P 1'
#
loop_
_entity.id
_entity.type
_entity.pdbx_description
1 polymer ?
#
loop_
_entity_poly.entity_id
_entity_poly.type
_entity_poly.pdbx_seq_one_letter_code
_entity_poly.pdbx_strand_id
1 'polypeptide(L)'
;TCVVLYPDDDKCMIVKLEFNGFCPVYCGEGNGILYKADRQVGILKYEDKYYGFKDCFAAKLFGSDPEWYVTKILDFARRNIFYMDLFNLRTLILKMSIDVLLISIESEQIVFTDAITQTDIHPYQCNFDRHYKSSIWEWRKALCQAANLIHCRTHSTQTYITIFKSSIWTQTVKQKDIAVQTMNDNYTFMPTLSTFLYGTRGMPLFPEPHVIHLTRPVEEPPFEIFQ
;
A
#
# COMPACT_ATOMS: atom_id res chain seq x y z
N THR A 1 14.75 0.62 36.93
CA THR A 1 14.22 0.30 38.28
C THR A 1 13.24 1.38 38.69
N CYS A 2 12.09 1.00 39.25
CA CYS A 2 11.07 1.94 39.70
C CYS A 2 11.43 2.49 41.08
N VAL A 3 11.39 3.82 41.24
CA VAL A 3 11.57 4.48 42.54
C VAL A 3 10.26 5.14 42.92
N VAL A 4 9.72 4.79 44.09
CA VAL A 4 8.50 5.39 44.61
C VAL A 4 8.87 6.63 45.42
N LEU A 5 8.22 7.75 45.13
CA LEU A 5 8.27 8.97 45.93
C LEU A 5 6.98 9.07 46.75
N TYR A 6 7.15 9.14 48.06
CA TYR A 6 6.02 9.21 48.99
C TYR A 6 5.47 10.65 49.02
N PRO A 7 4.16 10.80 49.32
CA PRO A 7 3.49 12.10 49.30
C PRO A 7 4.07 13.10 50.32
N ASP A 8 4.73 12.62 51.38
CA ASP A 8 5.37 13.45 52.41
C ASP A 8 6.61 14.19 51.89
N ASP A 9 7.16 13.79 50.74
CA ASP A 9 8.28 14.50 50.12
C ASP A 9 7.78 15.75 49.36
N ASP A 10 8.26 16.94 49.73
CA ASP A 10 7.98 18.21 49.03
C ASP A 10 8.24 18.15 47.51
N LYS A 11 9.15 17.25 47.10
CA LYS A 11 9.49 16.99 45.70
C LYS A 11 8.28 16.54 44.88
N CYS A 12 7.31 15.85 45.49
CA CYS A 12 6.12 15.37 44.78
C CYS A 12 5.23 16.50 44.25
N MET A 13 5.26 17.69 44.85
CA MET A 13 4.42 18.81 44.42
C MET A 13 5.01 19.62 43.26
N ILE A 14 6.33 19.61 43.10
CA ILE A 14 7.04 20.46 42.13
C ILE A 14 7.24 19.74 40.79
N VAL A 15 7.28 18.40 40.82
CA VAL A 15 7.64 17.57 39.67
C VAL A 15 6.56 17.57 38.58
N LYS A 16 7.01 17.68 37.32
CA LYS A 16 6.16 17.56 36.14
C LYS A 16 5.83 16.08 35.89
N LEU A 17 4.54 15.78 35.80
CA LEU A 17 4.05 14.44 35.52
C LEU A 17 4.00 14.20 34.02
N GLU A 18 4.37 12.99 33.61
CA GLU A 18 4.17 12.48 32.26
C GLU A 18 2.68 12.26 31.96
N PHE A 19 2.37 12.12 30.66
CA PHE A 19 1.01 11.98 30.15
C PHE A 19 0.07 13.07 30.67
N ASN A 20 0.58 14.29 30.86
CA ASN A 20 -0.14 15.44 31.38
C ASN A 20 -0.80 15.20 32.76
N GLY A 21 -0.27 14.26 33.56
CA GLY A 21 -0.79 13.94 34.89
C GLY A 21 -2.00 13.01 34.90
N PHE A 22 -2.24 12.25 33.83
CA PHE A 22 -3.24 11.17 33.81
C PHE A 22 -2.64 9.84 34.29
N CYS A 23 -3.49 8.98 34.87
CA CYS A 23 -3.10 7.65 35.33
C CYS A 23 -2.87 6.70 34.14
N PRO A 24 -1.64 6.18 33.96
CA PRO A 24 -1.31 5.34 32.80
C PRO A 24 -2.05 3.99 32.82
N VAL A 25 -2.17 3.36 33.99
CA VAL A 25 -2.75 2.02 34.13
C VAL A 25 -4.22 1.99 33.71
N TYR A 26 -5.03 2.89 34.26
CA TYR A 26 -6.46 2.93 33.90
C TYR A 26 -6.70 3.38 32.46
N CYS A 27 -5.83 4.23 31.92
CA CYS A 27 -5.91 4.57 30.50
C CYS A 27 -5.62 3.36 29.61
N GLY A 28 -4.59 2.57 29.94
CA GLY A 28 -4.21 1.38 29.18
C GLY A 28 -5.21 0.23 29.29
N GLU A 29 -5.70 -0.07 30.49
CA GLU A 29 -6.70 -1.15 30.71
C GLU A 29 -8.11 -0.74 30.33
N GLY A 30 -8.48 0.52 30.57
CA GLY A 30 -9.82 1.04 30.34
C GLY A 30 -10.10 1.48 28.91
N ASN A 31 -9.26 1.12 27.93
CA ASN A 31 -9.38 1.57 26.53
C ASN A 31 -9.57 3.10 26.40
N GLY A 32 -8.77 3.89 27.12
CA GLY A 32 -8.80 5.35 27.05
C GLY A 32 -9.59 6.05 28.17
N ILE A 33 -9.96 5.35 29.25
CA ILE A 33 -10.52 6.02 30.43
C ILE A 33 -9.47 6.92 31.08
N LEU A 34 -9.80 8.20 31.19
CA LEU A 34 -8.91 9.23 31.73
C LEU A 34 -9.23 9.50 33.19
N TYR A 35 -8.38 9.01 34.09
CA TYR A 35 -8.38 9.46 35.48
C TYR A 35 -7.22 10.39 35.72
N LYS A 36 -7.52 11.56 36.31
CA LYS A 36 -6.48 12.47 36.80
C LYS A 36 -5.73 11.80 37.95
N ALA A 37 -4.41 11.92 37.94
CA ALA A 37 -3.58 11.42 39.02
C ALA A 37 -3.83 12.23 40.30
N ASP A 38 -3.89 11.53 41.42
CA ASP A 38 -3.87 12.13 42.74
C ASP A 38 -2.44 12.10 43.29
N ARG A 39 -1.92 13.28 43.64
CA ARG A 39 -0.55 13.40 44.17
C ARG A 39 -0.45 12.91 45.62
N GLN A 40 -1.58 12.79 46.33
CA GLN A 40 -1.62 12.26 47.69
C GLN A 40 -1.31 10.76 47.75
N VAL A 41 -1.49 10.04 46.64
CA VAL A 41 -1.14 8.62 46.52
C VAL A 41 0.37 8.40 46.39
N GLY A 42 1.11 9.43 45.98
CA GLY A 42 2.53 9.35 45.65
C GLY A 42 2.79 9.24 44.14
N ILE A 43 4.06 9.43 43.77
CA ILE A 43 4.52 9.48 42.37
C ILE A 43 5.54 8.36 42.16
N LEU A 44 5.51 7.71 41.01
CA LEU A 44 6.49 6.68 40.65
C LEU A 44 7.43 7.20 39.58
N LYS A 45 8.73 7.11 39.84
CA LYS A 45 9.80 7.46 38.89
C LYS A 45 10.26 6.22 38.13
N TYR A 46 10.24 6.28 36.81
CA TYR A 46 10.74 5.25 35.90
C TYR A 46 11.46 5.93 34.72
N GLU A 47 12.69 5.52 34.41
CA GLU A 47 13.54 6.10 33.35
C GLU A 47 13.60 7.64 33.36
N ASP A 48 13.85 8.23 34.53
CA ASP A 48 13.88 9.69 34.75
C ASP A 48 12.59 10.45 34.46
N LYS A 49 11.51 9.73 34.22
CA LYS A 49 10.16 10.25 34.06
C LYS A 49 9.31 9.95 35.29
N TYR A 50 8.33 10.81 35.53
CA TYR A 50 7.49 10.76 36.72
C TYR A 50 6.04 10.50 36.34
N TYR A 51 5.47 9.45 36.93
CA TYR A 51 4.12 8.97 36.64
C TYR A 51 3.24 9.13 37.87
N GLY A 52 2.03 9.65 37.67
CA GLY A 52 1.03 9.82 38.71
C GLY A 52 -0.08 8.78 38.58
N PHE A 53 -0.69 8.41 39.70
CA PHE A 53 -1.75 7.41 39.74
C PHE A 53 -2.97 7.92 40.48
N LYS A 54 -4.12 7.33 40.20
CA LYS A 54 -5.35 7.62 40.94
C LYS A 54 -5.37 6.94 42.31
N ASP A 55 -4.91 5.68 42.36
CA ASP A 55 -5.01 4.80 43.53
C ASP A 55 -3.69 4.04 43.74
N CYS A 56 -3.39 3.65 44.99
CA CYS A 56 -2.20 2.84 45.32
C CYS A 56 -2.18 1.50 44.56
N PHE A 57 -3.36 0.96 44.22
CA PHE A 57 -3.48 -0.25 43.43
C PHE A 57 -2.90 -0.09 42.02
N ALA A 58 -3.23 1.02 41.35
CA ALA A 58 -2.69 1.33 40.03
C ALA A 58 -1.17 1.55 40.08
N ALA A 59 -0.66 2.19 41.13
CA ALA A 59 0.79 2.37 41.32
C ALA A 59 1.52 1.02 41.48
N LYS A 60 0.95 0.09 42.26
CA LYS A 60 1.50 -1.27 42.41
C LYS A 60 1.51 -2.03 41.09
N LEU A 61 0.41 -1.96 40.34
CA LEU A 61 0.29 -2.68 39.07
C LEU A 61 1.27 -2.16 38.02
N PHE A 62 1.46 -0.83 37.97
CA PHE A 62 2.50 -0.22 37.14
C PHE A 62 3.91 -0.60 37.59
N GLY A 63 4.12 -0.73 38.90
CA GLY A 63 5.40 -1.14 39.48
C GLY A 63 5.84 -2.55 39.10
N SER A 64 4.90 -3.45 38.80
CA SER A 64 5.21 -4.81 38.32
C SER A 64 5.90 -4.78 36.96
N ASP A 65 5.30 -4.11 35.97
CA ASP A 65 5.78 -4.07 34.58
C ASP A 65 5.60 -2.66 33.96
N PRO A 66 6.44 -1.68 34.31
CA PRO A 66 6.30 -0.29 33.87
C PRO A 66 6.44 -0.12 32.35
N GLU A 67 7.38 -0.85 31.75
CA GLU A 67 7.69 -0.80 30.31
C GLU A 67 6.47 -1.20 29.47
N TRP A 68 5.75 -2.23 29.92
CA TRP A 68 4.55 -2.72 29.26
C TRP A 68 3.44 -1.67 29.24
N TYR A 69 3.17 -1.02 30.38
CA TYR A 69 2.15 0.03 30.46
C TYR A 69 2.52 1.26 29.61
N VAL A 70 3.78 1.68 29.62
CA VAL A 70 4.25 2.79 28.79
C VAL A 70 4.06 2.47 27.31
N THR A 71 4.51 1.29 26.86
CA THR A 71 4.37 0.85 25.46
C THR A 71 2.90 0.73 25.06
N LYS A 72 2.06 0.14 25.92
CA LYS A 72 0.61 -0.01 25.68
C LYS A 72 -0.09 1.34 25.48
N ILE A 73 0.28 2.37 26.24
CA ILE A 73 -0.28 3.72 26.10
C ILE A 73 0.22 4.39 24.82
N LEU A 74 1.51 4.23 24.49
CA LEU A 74 2.04 4.75 23.23
C LEU A 74 1.32 4.11 22.04
N ASP A 75 1.07 2.81 22.07
CA ASP A 75 0.32 2.10 21.03
C ASP A 75 -1.14 2.53 20.95
N PHE A 76 -1.75 2.84 22.10
CA PHE A 76 -3.10 3.38 22.15
C PHE A 76 -3.17 4.80 21.58
N ALA A 77 -2.21 5.66 21.93
CA ALA A 77 -2.12 7.02 21.40
C ALA A 77 -1.81 7.04 19.90
N ARG A 78 -0.98 6.10 19.40
CA ARG A 78 -0.71 5.95 17.96
C ARG A 78 -1.97 5.60 17.15
N ARG A 79 -2.88 4.81 17.73
CA ARG A 79 -4.16 4.47 17.10
C ARG A 79 -5.17 5.61 17.17
N ASN A 80 -5.09 6.47 18.18
CA ASN A 80 -6.04 7.54 18.42
C ASN A 80 -5.36 8.90 18.54
N ILE A 81 -5.38 9.69 17.46
CA ILE A 81 -4.66 10.96 17.37
C ILE A 81 -5.03 11.97 18.47
N PHE A 82 -6.27 11.96 18.96
CA PHE A 82 -6.72 12.83 20.04
C PHE A 82 -5.93 12.63 21.35
N TYR A 83 -5.52 11.39 21.64
CA TYR A 83 -4.77 11.06 22.86
C TYR A 83 -3.30 11.49 22.76
N MET A 84 -2.75 11.60 21.55
CA MET A 84 -1.39 12.15 21.39
C MET A 84 -1.31 13.58 21.90
N ASP A 85 -2.31 14.38 21.58
CA ASP A 85 -2.38 15.79 21.95
C ASP A 85 -2.62 15.93 23.46
N LEU A 86 -3.55 15.15 23.97
CA LEU A 86 -3.90 15.11 25.38
C LEU A 86 -2.71 14.75 26.27
N PHE A 87 -1.92 13.74 25.86
CA PHE A 87 -0.74 13.29 26.58
C PHE A 87 0.52 14.10 26.27
N ASN A 88 0.42 15.11 25.41
CA ASN A 88 1.54 15.94 24.95
C ASN A 88 2.70 15.11 24.34
N LEU A 89 2.36 14.02 23.66
CA LEU A 89 3.32 13.10 23.00
C LEU A 89 3.79 13.61 21.63
N ARG A 90 3.26 14.76 21.18
CA ARG A 90 3.63 15.40 19.90
C ARG A 90 5.15 15.55 19.73
N THR A 91 5.85 15.91 20.80
CA THR A 91 7.31 16.12 20.75
C THR A 91 8.09 14.81 20.50
N LEU A 92 7.64 13.69 21.08
CA LEU A 92 8.25 12.37 20.87
C LEU A 92 7.97 11.86 19.46
N ILE A 93 6.77 12.12 18.94
CA ILE A 93 6.38 11.71 17.59
C ILE A 93 7.08 12.53 16.54
N LEU A 94 7.25 13.84 16.74
CA LEU A 94 8.03 14.66 15.81
C LEU A 94 9.47 14.15 15.71
N LYS A 95 10.11 13.80 16.84
CA LYS A 95 11.43 13.15 16.83
C LYS A 95 11.42 11.84 16.04
N MET A 96 10.50 10.92 16.35
CA MET A 96 10.39 9.65 15.63
C MET A 96 10.04 9.81 14.15
N SER A 97 9.20 10.79 13.80
CA SER A 97 8.82 11.06 12.42
C SER A 97 9.99 11.62 11.61
N ILE A 98 10.87 12.40 12.23
CA ILE A 98 12.12 12.86 11.59
C ILE A 98 13.03 11.66 11.36
N ASP A 99 13.21 10.78 12.34
CA ASP A 99 14.05 9.59 12.19
C ASP A 99 13.49 8.64 11.10
N VAL A 100 12.17 8.41 11.09
CA VAL A 100 11.49 7.61 10.05
C VAL A 100 11.51 8.31 8.69
N LEU A 101 11.39 9.63 8.63
CA LEU A 101 11.51 10.38 7.37
C LEU A 101 12.96 10.36 6.86
N LEU A 102 13.97 10.48 7.72
CA LEU A 102 15.38 10.32 7.33
C LEU A 102 15.65 8.90 6.80
N ILE A 103 15.08 7.87 7.43
CA ILE A 103 15.14 6.49 6.94
C ILE A 103 14.37 6.32 5.61
N SER A 104 13.18 6.90 5.48
CA SER A 104 12.35 6.84 4.26
C SER A 104 12.84 7.72 3.11
N ILE A 105 13.66 8.73 3.36
CA ILE A 105 14.32 9.51 2.30
C ILE A 105 15.43 8.67 1.64
N GLU A 106 16.07 7.76 2.39
CA GLU A 106 17.05 6.81 1.82
C GLU A 106 16.41 5.53 1.25
N SER A 107 15.26 5.10 1.77
CA SER A 107 14.52 3.97 1.21
C SER A 107 13.13 4.41 0.74
N GLU A 108 12.95 4.53 -0.58
CA GLU A 108 11.61 4.43 -1.14
C GLU A 108 10.97 3.15 -0.59
N GLN A 109 9.89 3.26 0.18
CA GLN A 109 9.14 2.10 0.61
C GLN A 109 8.55 1.43 -0.63
N ILE A 110 9.24 0.42 -1.14
CA ILE A 110 8.74 -0.47 -2.17
C ILE A 110 7.74 -1.38 -1.45
N VAL A 111 6.46 -1.03 -1.54
CA VAL A 111 5.38 -1.91 -1.12
C VAL A 111 5.34 -3.05 -2.14
N PHE A 112 5.92 -4.19 -1.79
CA PHE A 112 5.76 -5.41 -2.57
C PHE A 112 4.36 -5.98 -2.29
N THR A 113 3.53 -6.01 -3.32
CA THR A 113 2.24 -6.71 -3.31
C THR A 113 2.35 -7.93 -4.21
N ASP A 114 2.02 -9.12 -3.70
CA ASP A 114 1.96 -10.33 -4.51
C ASP A 114 0.78 -10.23 -5.48
N ALA A 115 1.08 -10.10 -6.78
CA ALA A 115 0.11 -10.17 -7.86
C ALA A 115 0.33 -11.48 -8.63
N ILE A 116 -0.66 -12.37 -8.62
CA ILE A 116 -0.62 -13.64 -9.36
C ILE A 116 -1.55 -13.48 -10.57
N THR A 117 -0.99 -13.33 -11.77
CA THR A 117 -1.74 -13.33 -13.04
C THR A 117 -1.41 -14.59 -13.83
N GLN A 118 -2.44 -15.28 -14.32
CA GLN A 118 -2.28 -16.63 -14.89
C GLN A 118 -1.79 -16.63 -16.34
N THR A 119 -1.88 -15.54 -17.10
CA THR A 119 -1.36 -15.44 -18.48
C THR A 119 -1.32 -13.98 -18.94
N ASP A 120 -0.18 -13.31 -18.82
CA ASP A 120 0.04 -12.04 -19.51
C ASP A 120 0.73 -12.32 -20.86
N ILE A 121 -0.09 -12.41 -21.91
CA ILE A 121 0.35 -12.69 -23.29
C ILE A 121 1.18 -11.52 -23.86
N HIS A 122 1.08 -10.33 -23.25
CA HIS A 122 2.02 -9.24 -23.38
C HIS A 122 2.05 -8.45 -22.07
N PRO A 123 3.13 -8.51 -21.26
CA PRO A 123 3.36 -7.51 -20.24
C PRO A 123 3.58 -6.17 -20.95
N TYR A 124 2.49 -5.42 -21.16
CA TYR A 124 2.59 -4.03 -21.54
C TYR A 124 3.32 -3.35 -20.39
N GLN A 125 4.54 -2.89 -20.63
CA GLN A 125 5.22 -2.10 -19.61
C GLN A 125 4.38 -0.85 -19.39
N CYS A 126 3.77 -0.75 -18.21
CA CYS A 126 3.17 0.49 -17.77
C CYS A 126 4.28 1.54 -17.74
N ASN A 127 4.39 2.35 -18.79
CA ASN A 127 5.26 3.50 -18.84
C ASN A 127 4.65 4.62 -17.97
N PHE A 128 4.50 4.33 -16.67
CA PHE A 128 4.06 5.28 -15.68
C PHE A 128 5.31 5.97 -15.14
N ASP A 129 5.60 7.14 -15.69
CA ASP A 129 6.65 8.00 -15.15
C ASP A 129 6.17 8.59 -13.82
N ARG A 130 6.70 8.06 -12.70
CA ARG A 130 6.42 8.54 -11.34
C ARG A 130 6.84 10.00 -11.13
N HIS A 131 7.73 10.52 -11.97
CA HIS A 131 8.20 11.90 -11.93
C HIS A 131 7.49 12.80 -12.93
N TYR A 132 6.51 12.29 -13.69
CA TYR A 132 5.74 13.09 -14.63
C TYR A 132 5.04 14.25 -13.91
N LYS A 133 5.31 15.47 -14.39
CA LYS A 133 4.60 16.68 -13.99
C LYS A 133 3.64 17.10 -15.10
N SER A 134 2.39 17.39 -14.74
CA SER A 134 1.39 17.89 -15.70
C SER A 134 1.62 19.37 -16.07
N SER A 135 2.32 20.12 -15.22
CA SER A 135 2.56 21.54 -15.40
C SER A 135 3.81 21.80 -16.25
N ILE A 136 3.63 22.49 -17.38
CA ILE A 136 4.73 22.98 -18.23
C ILE A 136 5.71 23.88 -17.47
N TRP A 137 5.23 24.64 -16.48
CA TRP A 137 6.07 25.56 -15.71
C TRP A 137 7.02 24.82 -14.77
N GLU A 138 6.59 23.68 -14.22
CA GLU A 138 7.46 22.82 -13.42
C GLU A 138 8.58 22.21 -14.27
N TRP A 139 8.26 21.77 -15.49
CA TRP A 139 9.26 21.30 -16.45
C TRP A 139 10.28 22.38 -16.82
N ARG A 140 9.83 23.60 -17.09
CA ARG A 140 10.72 24.73 -17.40
C ARG A 140 11.64 25.06 -16.22
N LYS A 141 11.12 25.04 -14.99
CA LYS A 141 11.90 25.26 -13.77
C LYS A 141 12.95 24.16 -13.59
N ALA A 142 12.56 22.90 -13.73
CA ALA A 142 13.48 21.75 -13.62
C ALA A 142 14.59 21.81 -14.68
N LEU A 143 14.25 22.14 -15.93
CA LEU A 143 15.23 22.33 -17.01
C LEU A 143 16.17 23.49 -16.75
N CYS A 144 15.69 24.63 -16.25
CA CYS A 144 16.55 25.75 -15.88
C CYS A 144 17.51 25.37 -14.75
N GLN A 145 17.04 24.60 -13.75
CA GLN A 145 17.90 24.08 -12.69
C GLN A 145 18.97 23.14 -13.24
N ALA A 146 18.59 22.19 -14.11
CA ALA A 146 19.53 21.29 -14.76
C ALA A 146 20.57 22.05 -15.62
N ALA A 147 20.14 23.05 -16.39
CA ALA A 147 21.04 23.90 -17.18
C ALA A 147 22.03 24.66 -16.29
N ASN A 148 21.58 25.23 -15.17
CA ASN A 148 22.46 25.86 -14.19
C ASN A 148 23.48 24.85 -13.62
N LEU A 149 23.05 23.62 -13.31
CA LEU A 149 23.94 22.56 -12.82
C LEU A 149 25.00 22.15 -13.86
N ILE A 150 24.67 22.15 -15.16
CA ILE A 150 25.65 21.89 -16.23
C ILE A 150 26.75 22.97 -16.26
N HIS A 151 26.38 24.22 -15.97
CA HIS A 151 27.34 25.34 -15.90
C HIS A 151 28.09 25.41 -14.56
N CYS A 152 27.59 24.75 -13.51
CA CYS A 152 28.32 24.61 -12.26
C CYS A 152 29.52 23.67 -12.47
N ARG A 153 30.73 24.17 -12.21
CA ARG A 153 31.94 23.35 -12.18
C ARG A 153 31.82 22.33 -11.05
N THR A 154 31.66 21.07 -11.37
CA THR A 154 31.65 19.99 -10.38
C THR A 154 33.00 19.97 -9.67
N HIS A 155 33.02 20.20 -8.37
CA HIS A 155 34.20 19.98 -7.54
C HIS A 155 34.27 18.48 -7.25
N SER A 156 34.60 17.68 -8.26
CA SER A 156 34.77 16.24 -8.07
C SER A 156 36.09 16.03 -7.33
N THR A 157 36.02 15.66 -6.05
CA THR A 157 37.05 14.81 -5.46
C THR A 157 36.84 13.43 -6.05
N GLN A 158 37.66 13.08 -7.05
CA GLN A 158 37.75 11.71 -7.55
C GLN A 158 38.06 10.78 -6.38
N THR A 159 37.09 9.96 -5.98
CA THR A 159 37.40 8.74 -5.23
C THR A 159 38.03 7.77 -6.24
N TYR A 160 39.37 7.71 -6.26
CA TYR A 160 40.21 6.84 -7.10
C TYR A 160 39.91 5.31 -6.97
N ILE A 161 38.94 4.93 -6.13
CA ILE A 161 38.74 3.56 -5.66
C ILE A 161 37.57 2.85 -6.38
N THR A 162 36.67 3.57 -7.05
CA THR A 162 35.42 2.97 -7.59
C THR A 162 35.53 2.43 -9.01
N ILE A 163 36.57 2.79 -9.78
CA ILE A 163 36.79 2.29 -11.15
C ILE A 163 37.17 0.79 -11.15
N PHE A 164 37.66 0.25 -10.03
CA PHE A 164 38.11 -1.16 -9.93
C PHE A 164 37.04 -2.16 -9.44
N LYS A 165 35.77 -1.75 -9.29
CA LYS A 165 34.70 -2.65 -8.80
C LYS A 165 33.71 -3.11 -9.86
N SER A 166 34.11 -3.25 -11.13
CA SER A 166 33.27 -3.98 -12.09
C SER A 166 33.44 -5.50 -11.90
N SER A 167 32.69 -6.10 -10.98
CA SER A 167 32.42 -7.54 -11.07
C SER A 167 31.21 -7.73 -11.97
N ILE A 168 31.43 -8.10 -13.23
CA ILE A 168 30.36 -8.47 -14.15
C ILE A 168 29.81 -9.82 -13.66
N TRP A 169 28.64 -9.82 -13.04
CA TRP A 169 27.94 -11.05 -12.70
C TRP A 169 27.19 -11.55 -13.93
N THR A 170 27.71 -12.61 -14.57
CA THR A 170 26.99 -13.32 -15.63
C THR A 170 26.04 -14.32 -15.00
N GLN A 171 24.74 -14.07 -15.07
CA GLN A 171 23.72 -15.02 -14.61
C GLN A 171 23.43 -16.03 -15.72
N THR A 172 23.90 -17.27 -15.55
CA THR A 172 23.55 -18.39 -16.43
C THR A 172 22.24 -19.03 -15.95
N VAL A 173 21.12 -18.65 -16.56
CA VAL A 173 19.83 -19.33 -16.35
C VAL A 173 19.73 -20.47 -17.37
N LYS A 174 19.49 -21.70 -16.90
CA LYS A 174 19.22 -22.85 -17.78
C LYS A 174 17.84 -22.67 -18.43
N GLN A 175 17.78 -22.79 -19.75
CA GLN A 175 16.50 -22.78 -20.46
C GLN A 175 15.68 -24.01 -20.05
N LYS A 176 14.40 -23.78 -19.78
CA LYS A 176 13.45 -24.82 -19.41
C LYS A 176 12.57 -25.11 -20.62
N ASP A 177 12.47 -26.36 -21.01
CA ASP A 177 11.52 -26.76 -22.06
C ASP A 177 10.09 -26.64 -21.53
N ILE A 178 9.29 -25.87 -22.27
CA ILE A 178 7.87 -25.66 -21.98
C ILE A 178 7.11 -26.03 -23.25
N ALA A 179 6.26 -27.04 -23.17
CA ALA A 179 5.30 -27.35 -24.22
C ALA A 179 4.03 -26.54 -23.98
N VAL A 180 3.52 -25.89 -25.03
CA VAL A 180 2.25 -25.14 -25.01
C VAL A 180 1.33 -25.75 -26.07
N GLN A 181 0.03 -25.84 -25.76
CA GLN A 181 -1.01 -26.23 -26.70
C GLN A 181 -1.86 -25.02 -27.06
N THR A 182 -2.25 -24.91 -28.32
CA THR A 182 -3.20 -23.90 -28.79
C THR A 182 -4.56 -24.53 -29.02
N MET A 183 -5.61 -23.79 -28.67
CA MET A 183 -7.00 -24.17 -28.95
C MET A 183 -7.24 -24.18 -30.46
N ASN A 184 -7.92 -25.21 -30.97
CA ASN A 184 -8.37 -25.27 -32.35
C ASN A 184 -9.89 -25.39 -32.36
N ASP A 185 -10.56 -24.39 -32.93
CA ASP A 185 -12.01 -24.35 -33.04
C ASP A 185 -12.45 -24.88 -34.40
N ASN A 186 -13.24 -25.95 -34.38
CA ASN A 186 -13.91 -26.48 -35.56
C ASN A 186 -15.41 -26.21 -35.48
N TYR A 187 -16.02 -25.83 -36.59
CA TYR A 187 -17.46 -25.64 -36.72
C TYR A 187 -18.03 -26.48 -37.85
N THR A 188 -19.30 -26.87 -37.72
CA THR A 188 -20.06 -27.56 -38.77
C THR A 188 -21.19 -26.65 -39.23
N PHE A 189 -21.29 -26.43 -40.54
CA PHE A 189 -22.39 -25.66 -41.12
C PHE A 189 -23.54 -26.61 -41.46
N MET A 190 -24.72 -26.41 -40.87
CA MET A 190 -25.92 -27.16 -41.24
C MET A 190 -26.67 -26.41 -42.35
N PRO A 191 -27.06 -27.07 -43.46
CA PRO A 191 -27.79 -26.40 -44.52
C PRO A 191 -29.16 -25.92 -44.00
N THR A 192 -29.41 -24.62 -44.12
CA THR A 192 -30.71 -24.03 -43.80
C THR A 192 -31.66 -24.23 -44.98
N LEU A 193 -32.81 -24.86 -44.72
CA LEU A 193 -33.87 -25.02 -45.70
C LEU A 193 -34.41 -23.65 -46.10
N SER A 194 -34.24 -23.26 -47.36
CA SER A 194 -34.76 -22.00 -47.89
C SER A 194 -35.66 -22.29 -49.09
N THR A 195 -36.85 -21.70 -49.05
CA THR A 195 -37.89 -21.94 -50.05
C THR A 195 -38.38 -20.59 -50.56
N PHE A 196 -38.33 -20.41 -51.87
CA PHE A 196 -38.82 -19.21 -52.54
C PHE A 196 -40.16 -19.49 -53.19
N LEU A 197 -41.15 -18.65 -52.86
CA LEU A 197 -42.52 -18.75 -53.36
C LEU A 197 -42.77 -17.59 -54.32
N TYR A 198 -43.17 -17.88 -55.56
CA TYR A 198 -43.50 -16.85 -56.55
C TYR A 198 -44.92 -17.01 -57.10
N GLY A 199 -45.51 -15.89 -57.55
CA GLY A 199 -46.86 -15.85 -58.13
C GLY A 199 -48.00 -15.53 -57.15
N THR A 200 -47.70 -15.08 -55.94
CA THR A 200 -48.68 -14.86 -54.86
C THR A 200 -49.45 -13.54 -54.93
N ARG A 201 -49.22 -12.68 -55.93
CA ARG A 201 -49.88 -11.37 -56.04
C ARG A 201 -50.99 -11.37 -57.08
N GLY A 202 -52.23 -11.09 -56.64
CA GLY A 202 -53.31 -10.60 -57.51
C GLY A 202 -54.28 -11.63 -58.11
N MET A 203 -54.32 -12.88 -57.65
CA MET A 203 -55.32 -13.85 -58.11
C MET A 203 -56.38 -14.17 -57.04
N PRO A 204 -57.68 -13.99 -57.33
CA PRO A 204 -58.76 -14.21 -56.37
C PRO A 204 -59.31 -15.66 -56.31
N LEU A 205 -58.79 -16.61 -57.10
CA LEU A 205 -59.17 -18.02 -56.98
C LEU A 205 -58.04 -18.98 -57.46
N PHE A 206 -57.53 -19.77 -56.52
CA PHE A 206 -56.46 -20.77 -56.50
C PHE A 206 -55.87 -21.30 -57.83
N PRO A 207 -54.53 -21.24 -57.97
CA PRO A 207 -53.69 -22.43 -57.91
C PRO A 207 -52.58 -22.35 -56.85
N GLU A 208 -51.97 -23.49 -56.51
CA GLU A 208 -50.87 -23.56 -55.53
C GLU A 208 -49.70 -22.65 -55.95
N PRO A 209 -49.09 -21.90 -55.02
CA PRO A 209 -47.93 -21.07 -55.33
C PRO A 209 -46.79 -21.95 -55.84
N HIS A 210 -46.07 -21.51 -56.86
CA HIS A 210 -44.91 -22.24 -57.33
C HIS A 210 -43.81 -22.18 -56.26
N VAL A 211 -43.46 -23.36 -55.76
CA VAL A 211 -42.46 -23.56 -54.72
C VAL A 211 -41.13 -23.92 -55.36
N ILE A 212 -40.13 -23.07 -55.18
CA ILE A 212 -38.74 -23.35 -55.59
C ILE A 212 -37.92 -23.56 -54.33
N HIS A 213 -37.38 -24.77 -54.14
CA HIS A 213 -36.43 -25.03 -53.07
C HIS A 213 -35.06 -24.52 -53.48
N LEU A 214 -34.54 -23.56 -52.70
CA LEU A 214 -33.21 -22.98 -52.88
C LEU A 214 -32.16 -23.67 -52.01
N THR A 215 -32.55 -24.69 -51.25
CA THR A 215 -31.64 -25.50 -50.45
C THR A 215 -30.66 -26.22 -51.36
N ARG A 216 -29.36 -26.01 -51.11
CA ARG A 216 -28.31 -26.75 -51.81
C ARG A 216 -28.39 -28.26 -51.49
N PRO A 217 -28.34 -29.16 -52.48
CA PRO A 217 -28.32 -30.59 -52.23
C PRO A 217 -27.05 -31.02 -51.50
N VAL A 218 -27.19 -31.97 -50.57
CA VAL A 218 -26.10 -32.43 -49.67
C VAL A 218 -24.95 -33.10 -50.42
N GLU A 219 -25.20 -33.58 -51.63
CA GLU A 219 -24.24 -34.34 -52.45
C GLU A 219 -23.21 -33.45 -53.18
N GLU A 220 -23.40 -32.13 -53.23
CA GLU A 220 -22.46 -31.23 -53.89
C GLU A 220 -21.30 -30.82 -52.96
N PRO A 221 -20.04 -30.94 -53.40
CA PRO A 221 -18.90 -30.49 -52.61
C PRO A 221 -18.94 -28.97 -52.36
N PRO A 222 -18.49 -28.47 -51.19
CA PRO A 222 -18.43 -27.04 -50.92
C PRO A 222 -17.63 -26.32 -52.02
N PHE A 223 -18.02 -25.09 -52.36
CA PHE A 223 -17.34 -24.30 -53.38
C PHE A 223 -15.93 -24.00 -52.87
N GLU A 224 -14.91 -24.65 -53.41
CA GLU A 224 -13.52 -24.34 -53.10
C GLU A 224 -13.22 -22.95 -53.64
N ILE A 225 -13.18 -21.96 -52.74
CA ILE A 225 -12.62 -20.65 -53.04
C ILE A 225 -11.11 -20.89 -53.12
N PHE A 226 -10.60 -21.16 -54.33
CA PHE A 226 -9.16 -21.14 -54.59
C PHE A 226 -8.63 -19.75 -54.24
N GLN A 227 -7.91 -19.63 -53.13
CA GLN A 227 -6.99 -18.54 -52.83
C GLN A 227 -5.58 -18.92 -53.29
#